data_AF-A0AAU6SEB7-F1
#
_entry.id   AF-A0AAU6SEB7-F1
#
_cell.length_a   1.000
_cell.length_b   1.000
_cell.length_c   1.000
_cell.angle_alpha   90.00
_cell.angle_beta   90.00
_cell.angle_gamma   90.00
#
_symmetry.space_group_name_H-M   'P 1'
#
loop_
_entity.id
_entity.type
_entity.pdbx_description
1 polymer ?
#
loop_
_entity_poly.entity_id
_entity_poly.type
_entity_poly.pdbx_seq_one_letter_code
_entity_poly.pdbx_strand_id
1 'polypeptide(L)'
;MAWLDTEAGRITAAISGTESLGRLTMLLTADHGAHLDEDGSFGKHTFAPASARVPLIVWSSDETQPGSRRMDLASNADVDRTLLAAADVDTPADIGGGDLRTDDPYPLHISGIGYGAAASRAFPNHGKGTLENGSGGRSASA
;
A
#
# COMPACT_ATOMS: atom_id res chain seq x y z
N MET A 1 4.54 -17.77 3.33
CA MET A 1 4.12 -17.45 1.94
C MET A 1 3.22 -18.53 1.34
N ALA A 2 3.63 -19.80 1.24
CA ALA A 2 2.80 -20.85 0.61
C ALA A 2 1.40 -21.04 1.21
N TRP A 3 1.25 -20.89 2.53
CA TRP A 3 -0.07 -20.96 3.17
C TRP A 3 -0.99 -19.80 2.74
N LEU A 4 -0.49 -18.55 2.71
CA LEU A 4 -1.27 -17.39 2.25
C LEU A 4 -1.71 -17.54 0.79
N ASP A 5 -0.83 -18.07 -0.07
CA ASP A 5 -1.15 -18.37 -1.47
C ASP A 5 -2.27 -19.42 -1.58
N THR A 6 -2.22 -20.46 -0.74
CA THR A 6 -3.29 -21.47 -0.65
C THR A 6 -4.62 -20.86 -0.22
N GLU A 7 -4.62 -19.99 0.79
CA GLU A 7 -5.85 -19.33 1.25
C GLU A 7 -6.41 -18.34 0.22
N ALA A 8 -5.55 -17.59 -0.48
CA ALA A 8 -5.97 -16.75 -1.60
C ALA A 8 -6.62 -17.58 -2.72
N GLY A 9 -6.05 -18.75 -3.04
CA GLY A 9 -6.62 -19.69 -4.00
C GLY A 9 -7.99 -20.22 -3.60
N ARG A 10 -8.27 -20.38 -2.31
CA ARG A 10 -9.61 -20.78 -1.83
C ARG A 10 -10.65 -19.69 -2.04
N ILE A 11 -10.28 -18.43 -1.81
CA ILE A 11 -11.17 -17.28 -2.03
C ILE A 11 -11.54 -17.17 -3.50
N THR A 12 -10.55 -17.24 -4.40
CA THR A 12 -10.81 -17.18 -5.85
C THR A 12 -11.63 -18.37 -6.34
N ALA A 13 -11.34 -19.58 -5.86
CA ALA A 13 -12.11 -20.78 -6.20
C ALA A 13 -13.57 -20.68 -5.74
N ALA A 14 -13.83 -20.09 -4.57
CA ALA A 14 -15.19 -19.92 -4.06
C ALA A 14 -16.04 -18.93 -4.89
N ILE A 15 -15.40 -17.93 -5.50
CA ILE A 15 -16.08 -16.94 -6.35
C ILE A 15 -16.12 -17.38 -7.83
N SER A 16 -15.25 -18.32 -8.21
CA SER A 16 -15.19 -18.85 -9.58
C SER A 16 -16.51 -19.50 -9.98
N GLY A 17 -17.06 -19.08 -11.12
CA GLY A 17 -18.34 -19.58 -11.63
C GLY A 17 -19.57 -18.89 -11.05
N THR A 18 -19.41 -17.88 -10.19
CA THR A 18 -20.51 -17.00 -9.77
C THR A 18 -20.63 -15.78 -10.70
N GLU A 19 -21.81 -15.17 -10.76
CA GLU A 19 -22.01 -13.89 -11.47
C GLU A 19 -21.19 -12.73 -10.85
N SER A 20 -20.72 -12.89 -9.61
CA SER A 20 -19.89 -11.90 -8.93
C SER A 20 -18.47 -11.82 -9.50
N LEU A 21 -18.00 -12.84 -10.23
CA LEU A 21 -16.64 -12.85 -10.77
C LEU A 21 -16.39 -11.69 -11.76
N GLY A 22 -17.40 -11.31 -12.55
CA GLY A 22 -17.32 -10.17 -13.47
C GLY A 22 -17.26 -8.80 -12.78
N ARG A 23 -17.52 -8.73 -11.47
CA ARG A 23 -17.49 -7.49 -10.68
C ARG A 23 -16.46 -7.54 -9.56
N LEU A 24 -15.58 -8.53 -9.58
CA LEU A 24 -14.58 -8.75 -8.55
C LEU A 24 -13.30 -7.98 -8.90
N THR A 25 -12.91 -7.08 -8.00
CA THR A 25 -11.55 -6.53 -7.95
C THR A 25 -10.80 -7.17 -6.79
N MET A 26 -9.58 -7.63 -7.04
CA MET A 26 -8.67 -8.16 -6.04
C MET A 26 -7.40 -7.32 -5.97
N LEU A 27 -6.96 -7.02 -4.76
CA LEU A 27 -5.68 -6.37 -4.50
C LEU A 27 -4.91 -7.18 -3.46
N LEU A 28 -3.66 -7.55 -3.80
CA LEU A 28 -2.73 -8.22 -2.91
C LEU A 28 -1.53 -7.31 -2.66
N THR A 29 -1.26 -7.01 -1.39
CA THR A 29 -0.11 -6.22 -0.94
C THR A 29 0.39 -6.66 0.44
N ALA A 30 1.45 -6.02 0.92
CA ALA A 30 1.91 -6.09 2.30
C ALA A 30 2.01 -4.68 2.91
N ASP A 31 1.91 -4.59 4.23
CA ASP A 31 2.04 -3.32 4.95
C ASP A 31 3.47 -2.77 4.90
N HIS A 32 4.46 -3.66 4.92
CA HIS A 32 5.88 -3.34 4.76
C HIS A 32 6.69 -4.53 4.24
N GLY A 33 7.91 -4.25 3.77
CA GLY A 33 8.92 -5.26 3.50
C GLY A 33 9.63 -5.68 4.79
N ALA A 34 10.66 -6.52 4.66
CA ALA A 34 11.53 -6.87 5.77
C ALA A 34 12.94 -7.21 5.27
N HIS A 35 13.94 -6.78 6.03
CA HIS A 35 15.29 -7.30 5.92
C HIS A 35 15.33 -8.75 6.40
N LEU A 36 16.05 -9.57 5.66
CA LEU A 36 16.31 -10.98 5.83
C LEU A 36 17.82 -11.23 5.94
N ASP A 37 18.50 -10.50 6.84
CA ASP A 37 19.95 -10.53 7.11
C ASP A 37 20.84 -9.73 6.14
N GLU A 38 20.26 -8.85 5.31
CA GLU A 38 21.07 -7.93 4.50
C GLU A 38 21.86 -7.00 5.42
N ASP A 39 23.19 -7.03 5.29
CA ASP A 39 24.14 -6.25 6.10
C ASP A 39 23.90 -6.40 7.62
N GLY A 40 23.45 -7.58 8.07
CA GLY A 40 23.15 -7.87 9.47
C GLY A 40 21.88 -7.19 10.00
N SER A 41 21.03 -6.69 9.10
CA SER A 41 19.76 -6.05 9.45
C SER A 41 18.60 -7.04 9.41
N PHE A 42 17.65 -6.87 10.32
CA PHE A 42 16.39 -7.62 10.36
C PHE A 42 15.21 -6.68 10.61
N GLY A 43 14.05 -7.03 10.03
CA GLY A 43 12.81 -6.27 10.23
C GLY A 43 12.65 -5.09 9.26
N LYS A 44 11.96 -4.03 9.69
CA LYS A 44 11.30 -3.07 8.75
C LYS A 44 11.49 -1.60 9.08
N HIS A 45 12.50 -1.27 9.88
CA HIS A 45 12.67 0.07 10.45
C HIS A 45 13.73 0.91 9.72
N THR A 46 13.85 0.75 8.39
CA THR A 46 14.74 1.58 7.58
C THR A 46 14.02 2.06 6.32
N PHE A 47 14.61 3.04 5.62
CA PHE A 47 14.14 3.50 4.31
C PHE A 47 14.69 2.68 3.14
N ALA A 48 15.33 1.55 3.42
CA ALA A 48 15.89 0.70 2.38
C ALA A 48 14.76 0.05 1.56
N PRO A 49 15.00 -0.24 0.26
CA PRO A 49 14.02 -0.94 -0.58
C PRO A 49 13.52 -2.26 0.03
N ALA A 50 14.39 -3.03 0.70
CA ALA A 50 13.98 -4.27 1.38
C ALA A 50 12.90 -4.06 2.45
N SER A 51 12.87 -2.88 3.08
CA SER A 51 11.93 -2.52 4.13
C SER A 51 10.66 -1.86 3.60
N ALA A 52 10.73 -1.18 2.46
CA ALA A 52 9.64 -0.35 1.93
C ALA A 52 8.93 -0.93 0.69
N ARG A 53 9.64 -1.71 -0.13
CA ARG A 53 9.11 -2.26 -1.38
C ARG A 53 8.36 -3.54 -1.10
N VAL A 54 7.06 -3.52 -1.40
CA VAL A 54 6.14 -4.65 -1.22
C VAL A 54 5.59 -5.12 -2.57
N PRO A 55 5.12 -6.38 -2.68
CA PRO A 55 4.29 -6.77 -3.81
C PRO A 55 3.04 -5.89 -3.84
N LEU A 56 2.62 -5.46 -5.03
CA LEU A 56 1.34 -4.79 -5.24
C LEU A 56 0.74 -5.34 -6.53
N ILE A 57 -0.27 -6.19 -6.39
CA ILE A 57 -0.94 -6.86 -7.51
C ILE A 57 -2.40 -6.46 -7.48
N VAL A 58 -2.88 -5.84 -8.55
CA VAL A 58 -4.29 -5.52 -8.75
C VAL A 58 -4.80 -6.38 -9.91
N TRP A 59 -5.95 -7.01 -9.70
CA TRP A 59 -6.63 -7.80 -10.71
C TRP A 59 -8.11 -7.40 -10.72
N SER A 60 -8.65 -7.23 -11.91
CA SER A 60 -10.07 -7.02 -12.18
C SER A 60 -10.41 -7.76 -13.46
N SER A 61 -11.50 -8.52 -13.45
CA SER A 61 -11.92 -9.39 -14.57
C SER A 61 -12.08 -8.62 -15.89
N ASP A 62 -12.56 -7.38 -15.81
CA ASP A 62 -12.94 -6.59 -17.00
C ASP A 62 -11.95 -5.44 -17.31
N GLU A 63 -11.05 -5.09 -16.37
CA GLU A 63 -10.17 -3.91 -16.51
C GLU A 63 -8.67 -4.27 -16.67
N THR A 64 -8.23 -5.43 -16.18
CA THR A 64 -6.79 -5.76 -16.15
C THR A 64 -6.38 -6.67 -17.30
N GLN A 65 -5.33 -6.27 -18.05
CA GLN A 65 -4.72 -7.14 -19.05
C GLN A 65 -3.84 -8.21 -18.36
N PRO A 66 -4.08 -9.52 -18.61
CA PRO A 66 -3.26 -10.58 -18.02
C PRO A 66 -1.76 -10.43 -18.36
N GLY A 67 -0.91 -10.54 -17.34
CA GLY A 67 0.55 -10.45 -17.49
C GLY A 67 1.11 -9.04 -17.64
N SER A 68 0.26 -8.01 -17.61
CA SER A 68 0.70 -6.62 -17.60
C SER A 68 1.58 -6.31 -16.38
N ARG A 69 2.53 -5.39 -16.57
CA ARG A 69 3.42 -4.89 -15.52
C ARG A 69 3.58 -3.39 -15.65
N ARG A 70 3.43 -2.68 -14.54
CA ARG A 70 3.69 -1.25 -14.42
C ARG A 70 5.04 -1.02 -13.74
N MET A 71 5.76 0.00 -14.18
CA MET A 71 7.04 0.44 -13.60
C MET A 71 6.94 1.82 -12.94
N ASP A 72 5.73 2.38 -12.94
CA ASP A 72 5.43 3.67 -12.33
C ASP A 72 5.54 3.56 -10.80
N LEU A 73 5.64 4.72 -10.13
CA LEU A 73 5.62 4.75 -8.67
C LEU A 73 4.22 4.40 -8.15
N ALA A 74 4.20 3.65 -7.06
CA ALA A 74 3.01 3.32 -6.30
C ALA A 74 3.32 3.27 -4.80
N SER A 75 2.31 3.47 -3.99
CA SER A 75 2.35 3.53 -2.53
C SER A 75 1.18 2.77 -1.93
N ASN A 76 1.33 2.28 -0.71
CA ASN A 76 0.22 1.73 0.07
C ASN A 76 -0.90 2.76 0.31
N ALA A 77 -0.61 4.06 0.18
CA ALA A 77 -1.61 5.12 0.25
C ALA A 77 -2.61 5.11 -0.94
N ASP A 78 -2.28 4.45 -2.05
CA ASP A 78 -3.13 4.39 -3.24
C ASP A 78 -4.24 3.35 -3.15
N VAL A 79 -4.16 2.44 -2.17
CA VAL A 79 -5.07 1.30 -2.01
C VAL A 79 -6.50 1.77 -1.82
N ASP A 80 -6.73 2.74 -0.93
CA ASP A 80 -8.09 3.19 -0.58
C ASP A 80 -8.78 3.83 -1.80
N ARG A 81 -8.10 4.77 -2.47
CA ARG A 81 -8.64 5.44 -3.67
C ARG A 81 -8.86 4.45 -4.81
N THR A 82 -7.94 3.51 -5.02
CA THR A 82 -8.08 2.47 -6.05
C THR A 82 -9.31 1.57 -5.79
N LEU A 83 -9.52 1.12 -4.56
CA LEU A 83 -10.64 0.25 -4.21
C LEU A 83 -11.98 0.98 -4.23
N LEU A 84 -12.04 2.23 -3.76
CA LEU A 84 -13.25 3.05 -3.83
C LEU A 84 -13.64 3.32 -5.28
N ALA A 85 -12.68 3.66 -6.13
CA ALA A 85 -12.92 3.90 -7.54
C ALA A 85 -13.34 2.63 -8.29
N ALA A 86 -12.78 1.46 -7.94
CA ALA A 86 -13.23 0.17 -8.46
C ALA A 86 -14.66 -0.21 -8.02
N ALA A 87 -15.10 0.28 -6.86
CA ALA A 87 -16.43 0.07 -6.33
C ALA A 87 -17.45 1.15 -6.78
N ASP A 88 -17.06 2.08 -7.65
CA ASP A 88 -17.88 3.24 -8.05
C ASP A 88 -18.34 4.09 -6.86
N VAL A 89 -17.44 4.29 -5.88
CA VAL A 89 -17.67 5.10 -4.69
C VAL A 89 -16.82 6.37 -4.75
N ASP A 90 -17.46 7.52 -4.54
CA ASP A 90 -16.77 8.80 -4.44
C ASP A 90 -15.68 8.77 -3.36
N THR A 91 -14.46 9.15 -3.73
CA THR A 91 -13.34 9.20 -2.78
C THR A 91 -13.40 10.50 -1.97
N PRO A 92 -13.47 10.42 -0.61
CA PRO A 92 -13.36 11.59 0.24
C PRO A 92 -12.08 12.40 -0.01
N ALA A 93 -12.17 13.72 0.09
CA ALA A 93 -11.07 14.62 -0.24
C ALA A 93 -9.84 14.51 0.69
N ASP A 94 -10.00 13.90 1.87
CA ASP A 94 -8.95 13.66 2.85
C ASP A 94 -8.21 12.33 2.66
N ILE A 95 -8.68 11.47 1.76
CA ILE A 95 -7.95 10.27 1.34
C ILE A 95 -6.85 10.67 0.33
N GLY A 96 -5.61 10.37 0.70
CA GLY A 96 -4.44 10.57 -0.15
C GLY A 96 -4.25 9.48 -1.21
N GLY A 97 -3.13 9.54 -1.93
CA GLY A 97 -2.79 8.56 -2.97
C GLY A 97 -3.50 8.77 -4.30
N GLY A 98 -3.22 7.91 -5.28
CA GLY A 98 -3.81 7.91 -6.62
C GLY A 98 -4.72 6.70 -6.90
N ASP A 99 -5.48 6.75 -7.99
CA ASP A 99 -6.16 5.57 -8.55
C ASP A 99 -5.20 4.83 -9.49
N LEU A 100 -4.73 3.65 -9.07
CA LEU A 100 -3.77 2.81 -9.81
C LEU A 100 -4.36 2.18 -11.08
N ARG A 101 -5.63 2.40 -11.40
CA ARG A 101 -6.23 1.98 -12.67
C ARG A 101 -6.07 3.02 -13.78
N THR A 102 -5.58 4.20 -13.43
CA THR A 102 -5.35 5.32 -14.37
C THR A 102 -3.86 5.49 -14.70
N ASP A 103 -3.60 6.22 -15.78
CA ASP A 103 -2.26 6.66 -16.20
C ASP A 103 -1.93 8.07 -15.68
N ASP A 104 -2.66 8.55 -14.68
CA ASP A 104 -2.43 9.87 -14.11
C ASP A 104 -1.02 9.97 -13.51
N PRO A 105 -0.32 11.11 -13.71
CA PRO A 105 1.03 11.28 -13.20
C PRO A 105 1.02 11.22 -11.67
N TYR A 106 1.88 10.37 -11.11
CA TYR A 106 1.97 10.23 -9.66
C TYR A 106 2.43 11.56 -9.02
N PRO A 107 1.71 12.08 -8.02
CA PRO A 107 2.10 13.34 -7.39
C PRO A 107 3.48 13.20 -6.72
N LEU A 108 4.29 14.26 -6.77
CA LEU A 108 5.61 14.29 -6.13
C LEU A 108 5.45 14.16 -4.61
N HIS A 109 5.69 12.96 -4.07
CA HIS A 109 5.77 12.71 -2.64
C HIS A 109 7.24 12.70 -2.21
N ILE A 110 7.68 13.77 -1.54
CA ILE A 110 9.09 13.93 -1.13
C ILE A 110 9.41 13.11 0.13
N SER A 111 8.56 13.18 1.16
CA SER A 111 8.62 12.30 2.34
C SER A 111 7.36 12.42 3.19
N GLY A 112 6.97 11.33 3.86
CA GLY A 112 6.02 11.35 4.97
C GLY A 112 6.70 10.85 6.23
N ILE A 113 6.90 11.73 7.22
CA ILE A 113 7.43 11.34 8.54
C ILE A 113 6.33 11.52 9.58
N GLY A 114 5.94 10.43 10.22
CA GLY A 114 4.98 10.42 11.34
C GLY A 114 3.51 10.40 10.90
N TYR A 115 2.62 10.22 11.88
CA TYR A 115 1.19 10.04 11.66
C TYR A 115 0.40 11.36 11.63
N GLY A 116 1.07 12.49 11.40
CA GLY A 116 0.40 13.80 11.32
C GLY A 116 -0.10 14.36 12.65
N ALA A 117 0.00 13.61 13.75
CA ALA A 117 -0.47 14.01 15.06
C ALA A 117 0.65 14.61 15.91
N ALA A 118 0.33 15.61 16.74
CA ALA A 118 1.30 16.23 17.65
C ALA A 118 1.97 15.21 18.59
N ALA A 119 1.25 14.12 18.92
CA ALA A 119 1.73 13.03 19.76
C ALA A 119 2.45 11.90 18.98
N SER A 120 2.60 12.00 17.65
CA SER A 120 3.26 10.97 16.85
C SER A 120 4.72 10.79 17.27
N ARG A 121 5.18 9.54 17.29
CA ARG A 121 6.56 9.17 17.62
C ARG A 121 7.04 8.15 16.62
N ALA A 122 8.31 8.19 16.22
CA ALA A 122 8.87 7.18 15.32
C ALA A 122 8.90 5.77 15.96
N PHE A 123 9.07 5.71 17.30
CA PHE A 123 9.02 4.49 18.10
C PHE A 123 8.02 4.67 19.24
N PRO A 124 6.70 4.63 18.95
CA PRO A 124 5.66 4.94 19.93
C PRO A 124 5.69 3.96 21.11
N ASN A 125 5.94 2.67 20.85
CA ASN A 125 6.06 1.63 21.88
C ASN A 125 7.22 1.87 22.86
N HIS A 126 8.24 2.63 22.45
CA HIS A 126 9.40 2.96 23.27
C HIS A 126 9.33 4.40 23.80
N GLY A 127 8.29 5.15 23.44
CA GLY A 127 8.20 6.58 23.72
C GLY A 127 9.34 7.40 23.09
N LYS A 128 9.92 6.99 21.96
CA LYS A 128 11.05 7.71 21.32
C LYS A 128 10.73 8.20 19.91
N GLY A 129 11.48 9.20 19.44
CA GLY A 129 11.42 9.67 18.05
C GLY A 129 10.47 10.85 17.81
N THR A 130 10.60 11.90 18.63
CA THR A 130 10.06 13.23 18.36
C THR A 130 11.03 14.04 17.50
N LEU A 131 10.54 15.09 16.85
CA LEU A 131 11.38 16.11 16.24
C LEU A 131 12.17 16.89 17.31
N GLU A 132 13.15 17.69 16.90
CA GLU A 132 13.99 18.49 17.81
C GLU A 132 13.18 19.44 18.70
N ASN A 133 12.04 19.94 18.19
CA ASN A 133 11.11 20.79 18.93
C ASN A 133 10.16 20.00 19.87
N GLY A 134 10.35 18.68 20.00
CA GLY A 134 9.53 17.80 20.83
C GLY A 134 8.20 17.38 20.21
N SER A 135 7.82 17.88 19.03
CA SER A 135 6.57 17.50 18.37
C SER A 135 6.70 16.20 17.58
N GLY A 136 5.58 15.52 17.34
CA GLY A 136 5.51 14.44 16.38
C GLY A 136 5.72 14.92 14.94
N GLY A 137 6.29 14.03 14.11
CA GLY A 137 6.41 14.26 12.67
C GLY A 137 5.03 14.39 12.02
N ARG A 138 4.89 15.36 11.11
CA ARG A 138 3.74 15.50 10.22
C ARG A 138 4.20 15.25 8.78
N SER A 139 3.34 14.62 7.96
CA SER A 139 3.57 14.63 6.52
C SER A 139 3.46 16.08 6.04
N ALA A 140 4.39 16.48 5.17
CA ALA A 140 4.30 17.71 4.41
C ALA A 140 4.20 17.29 2.95
N SER A 141 3.02 17.46 2.35
CA SER A 141 2.90 17.50 0.90
C SER A 141 3.30 18.90 0.43
N ALA A 142 4.02 18.97 -0.70
CA ALA A 142 4.31 20.22 -1.40
C ALA A 142 3.16 20.59 -2.33
#